data_AF-A0A815YF87-F1
#
_entry.id   AF-A0A815YF87-F1
#
_cell.length_a   1.000
_cell.length_b   1.000
_cell.length_c   1.000
_cell.angle_alpha   90.00
_cell.angle_beta   90.00
_cell.angle_gamma   90.00
#
_symmetry.space_group_name_H-M   'P 1'
#
loop_
_entity.id
_entity.type
_entity.pdbx_description
1 polymer ?
#
loop_
_entity_poly.entity_id
_entity_poly.type
_entity_poly.pdbx_seq_one_letter_code
_entity_poly.pdbx_strand_id
1 'polypeptide(L)'
;MTEDNLEQLVPDLLNASWSSNSIIKITDIFEKQNSQTISAFISVSLNSVLAIEHWAWQMLSKDSNSWINIDSCAQVFHILHSFNMKLISHNDEIQADTKISLLIPSNITWIDGLLEQIESSSDTFLTLAGLWIETLSHLAHQLPDIVFTPTMQHLNNRLSRDFLMTNQYKFYLKQLCETNLLQSIFTVKQHFYLQTCSLSLSVHLWSKSQNFPFTGEQIIKFLNEDYSKMILVHSHTMHSWSSELLSCVADY
;
A
#
# COMPACT_ATOMS: atom_id res chain seq x y z
N MET A 1 28.09 -22.81 6.65
CA MET A 1 27.17 -21.86 7.31
C MET A 1 25.78 -22.33 6.97
N THR A 2 24.99 -22.72 7.95
CA THR A 2 23.60 -23.16 7.76
C THR A 2 22.80 -22.01 7.17
N GLU A 3 22.41 -22.11 5.90
CA GLU A 3 21.38 -21.26 5.31
C GLU A 3 20.12 -21.41 6.16
N ASP A 4 19.73 -20.34 6.85
CA ASP A 4 18.42 -20.28 7.49
C ASP A 4 17.36 -20.38 6.38
N ASN A 5 16.82 -21.59 6.17
CA ASN A 5 15.80 -21.83 5.16
C ASN A 5 14.49 -21.19 5.62
N LEU A 6 14.04 -20.15 4.90
CA LEU A 6 12.77 -19.47 5.16
C LEU A 6 11.60 -20.45 5.27
N GLU A 7 11.62 -21.53 4.49
CA GLU A 7 10.59 -22.59 4.49
C GLU A 7 10.37 -23.20 5.88
N GLN A 8 11.40 -23.30 6.72
CA GLN A 8 11.28 -23.84 8.07
C GLN A 8 10.61 -22.86 9.05
N LEU A 9 10.62 -21.56 8.73
CA LEU A 9 10.08 -20.50 9.59
C LEU A 9 8.64 -20.13 9.22
N VAL A 10 8.21 -20.42 7.98
CA VAL A 10 6.85 -20.13 7.49
C VAL A 10 5.77 -20.75 8.39
N PRO A 11 5.83 -22.04 8.79
CA PRO A 11 4.78 -22.64 9.62
C PRO A 11 4.58 -21.93 10.95
N ASP A 12 5.66 -21.46 11.59
CA ASP A 12 5.61 -20.73 12.86
C ASP A 12 4.85 -19.42 12.72
N LEU A 13 5.10 -18.70 11.61
CA LEU A 13 4.42 -17.44 11.29
C LEU A 13 2.94 -17.68 10.98
N LEU A 14 2.64 -18.67 10.14
CA LEU A 14 1.27 -18.98 9.71
C LEU A 14 0.38 -19.48 10.86
N ASN A 15 0.97 -20.20 11.82
CA ASN A 15 0.26 -20.70 13.00
C ASN A 15 0.15 -19.67 14.13
N ALA A 16 0.50 -18.40 13.87
CA ALA A 16 0.43 -17.33 14.87
C ALA A 16 1.20 -17.68 16.16
N SER A 17 2.30 -18.43 16.04
CA SER A 17 3.14 -18.77 17.19
C SER A 17 4.11 -17.65 17.57
N TRP A 18 4.22 -16.61 16.71
CA TRP A 18 4.90 -15.30 16.89
C TRP A 18 6.12 -15.31 17.80
N SER A 19 6.94 -16.37 17.75
CA SER A 19 8.07 -16.45 18.63
C SER A 19 9.06 -15.35 18.23
N SER A 20 9.54 -14.58 19.20
CA SER A 20 10.47 -13.47 18.92
C SER A 20 11.69 -13.96 18.14
N ASN A 21 12.11 -15.22 18.35
CA ASN A 21 13.21 -15.85 17.62
C ASN A 21 12.88 -16.12 16.15
N SER A 22 11.69 -16.65 15.83
CA SER A 22 11.28 -16.91 14.43
C SER A 22 11.16 -15.60 13.66
N ILE A 23 10.65 -14.54 14.30
CA ILE A 23 10.50 -13.22 13.69
C ILE A 23 11.86 -12.57 13.45
N ILE A 24 12.78 -12.58 14.42
CA ILE A 24 14.16 -12.08 14.24
C ILE A 24 14.83 -12.78 13.05
N LYS A 25 14.68 -14.09 12.91
CA LYS A 25 15.26 -14.82 11.78
C LYS A 25 14.64 -14.44 10.44
N ILE A 26 13.31 -14.27 10.39
CA ILE A 26 12.61 -13.80 9.20
C ILE A 26 13.09 -12.39 8.82
N THR A 27 13.21 -11.50 9.81
CA THR A 27 13.81 -10.17 9.66
C THR A 27 15.19 -10.25 9.03
N ASP A 28 16.09 -11.03 9.62
CA ASP A 28 17.46 -11.17 9.15
C ASP A 28 17.52 -11.70 7.70
N ILE A 29 16.64 -12.63 7.33
CA ILE A 29 16.58 -13.17 5.97
C ILE A 29 16.18 -12.10 4.97
N PHE A 30 15.12 -11.34 5.24
CA PHE A 30 14.62 -10.31 4.32
C PHE A 30 15.53 -9.08 4.26
N GLU A 31 16.12 -8.66 5.38
CA GLU A 31 17.03 -7.51 5.44
C GLU A 31 18.34 -7.77 4.68
N LYS A 32 18.87 -9.00 4.73
CA LYS A 32 20.06 -9.41 3.97
C LYS A 32 19.86 -9.30 2.46
N GLN A 33 18.62 -9.32 1.98
CA GLN A 33 18.35 -9.19 0.55
C GLN A 33 18.68 -7.78 0.06
N ASN A 34 19.51 -7.73 -0.96
CA ASN A 34 19.91 -6.52 -1.65
C ASN A 34 19.82 -6.74 -3.17
N SER A 35 20.27 -5.74 -3.92
CA SER A 35 20.18 -5.75 -5.37
C SER A 35 20.83 -6.94 -6.07
N GLN A 36 21.84 -7.53 -5.46
CA GLN A 36 22.61 -8.63 -6.03
C GLN A 36 22.05 -10.01 -5.67
N THR A 37 21.24 -10.10 -4.59
CA THR A 37 20.83 -11.40 -4.02
C THR A 37 19.34 -11.67 -4.18
N ILE A 38 18.52 -10.64 -4.37
CA ILE A 38 17.06 -10.76 -4.33
C ILE A 38 16.51 -11.68 -5.42
N SER A 39 17.04 -11.65 -6.64
CA SER A 39 16.58 -12.52 -7.73
C SER A 39 16.84 -14.01 -7.46
N ALA A 40 18.05 -14.33 -6.99
CA ALA A 40 18.41 -15.69 -6.59
C ALA A 40 17.55 -16.15 -5.39
N PHE A 41 17.33 -15.28 -4.41
CA PHE A 41 16.50 -15.57 -3.25
C PHE A 41 15.05 -15.87 -3.64
N ILE A 42 14.43 -15.04 -4.49
CA ILE A 42 13.06 -15.28 -4.99
C ILE A 42 12.99 -16.58 -5.76
N SER A 43 13.98 -16.89 -6.60
CA SER A 43 14.00 -18.13 -7.38
C SER A 43 14.00 -19.39 -6.50
N VAL A 44 14.66 -19.34 -5.33
CA VAL A 44 14.73 -20.47 -4.38
C VAL A 44 13.54 -20.48 -3.41
N SER A 45 13.09 -19.30 -2.96
CA SER A 45 12.15 -19.16 -1.84
C SER A 45 10.76 -18.68 -2.25
N LEU A 46 10.42 -18.71 -3.55
CA LEU A 46 9.19 -18.13 -4.10
C LEU A 46 7.93 -18.52 -3.30
N ASN A 47 7.74 -19.81 -3.05
CA ASN A 47 6.56 -20.32 -2.35
C ASN A 47 6.49 -19.84 -0.89
N SER A 48 7.64 -19.77 -0.23
CA SER A 48 7.73 -19.29 1.16
C SER A 48 7.40 -17.80 1.24
N VAL A 49 7.94 -16.99 0.32
CA VAL A 49 7.62 -15.56 0.24
C VAL A 49 6.14 -15.35 -0.09
N LEU A 50 5.61 -16.08 -1.08
CA LEU A 50 4.21 -16.03 -1.45
C LEU A 50 3.28 -16.39 -0.28
N ALA A 51 3.63 -17.41 0.51
CA ALA A 51 2.86 -17.81 1.68
C ALA A 51 2.83 -16.68 2.74
N ILE A 52 3.95 -15.99 2.95
CA ILE A 52 4.05 -14.88 3.89
C ILE A 52 3.25 -13.66 3.38
N GLU A 53 3.34 -13.33 2.10
CA GLU A 53 2.56 -12.23 1.51
C GLU A 53 1.05 -12.49 1.58
N HIS A 54 0.62 -13.71 1.24
CA HIS A 54 -0.79 -14.12 1.40
C HIS A 54 -1.26 -14.03 2.84
N TRP A 55 -0.40 -14.42 3.79
CA TRP A 55 -0.70 -14.29 5.20
C TRP A 55 -0.85 -12.81 5.62
N ALA A 56 0.00 -11.91 5.11
CA ALA A 56 -0.08 -10.50 5.46
C ALA A 56 -1.40 -9.89 4.96
N TRP A 57 -1.78 -10.20 3.72
CA TRP A 57 -3.09 -9.84 3.17
C TRP A 57 -4.26 -10.40 3.98
N GLN A 58 -4.18 -11.68 4.39
CA GLN A 58 -5.20 -12.28 5.25
C GLN A 58 -5.31 -11.58 6.60
N MET A 59 -4.19 -11.22 7.22
CA MET A 59 -4.15 -10.53 8.50
C MET A 59 -4.78 -9.14 8.40
N LEU A 60 -4.46 -8.38 7.35
CA LEU A 60 -5.09 -7.08 7.07
C LEU A 60 -6.58 -7.18 6.80
N SER A 61 -7.07 -8.32 6.30
CA SER A 61 -8.49 -8.53 6.02
C SER A 61 -9.34 -8.95 7.22
N LYS A 62 -8.71 -9.32 8.34
CA LYS A 62 -9.37 -9.80 9.56
C LYS A 62 -9.34 -8.72 10.64
N ASP A 63 -10.25 -8.84 11.61
CA ASP A 63 -10.34 -7.94 12.76
C ASP A 63 -8.98 -7.70 13.44
N SER A 64 -8.50 -6.46 13.27
CA SER A 64 -7.20 -5.99 13.75
C SER A 64 -7.05 -6.04 15.28
N ASN A 65 -8.15 -6.00 16.04
CA ASN A 65 -8.10 -5.96 17.51
C ASN A 65 -7.30 -7.12 18.13
N SER A 66 -7.25 -8.27 17.45
CA SER A 66 -6.59 -9.48 17.94
C SER A 66 -5.06 -9.49 17.77
N TRP A 67 -4.51 -8.68 16.86
CA TRP A 67 -3.10 -8.78 16.47
C TRP A 67 -2.36 -7.45 16.40
N ILE A 68 -3.08 -6.32 16.31
CA ILE A 68 -2.48 -5.00 16.06
C ILE A 68 -1.56 -4.50 17.19
N ASN A 69 -1.79 -4.98 18.41
CA ASN A 69 -0.99 -4.61 19.58
C ASN A 69 0.20 -5.57 19.84
N ILE A 70 0.44 -6.54 18.95
CA ILE A 70 1.58 -7.43 19.03
C ILE A 70 2.74 -6.76 18.28
N ASP A 71 3.70 -6.17 18.99
CA ASP A 71 4.84 -5.44 18.41
C ASP A 71 5.57 -6.25 17.32
N SER A 72 5.77 -7.53 17.61
CA SER A 72 6.35 -8.52 16.72
C SER A 72 5.58 -8.68 15.40
N CYS A 73 4.25 -8.52 15.40
CA CYS A 73 3.44 -8.53 14.18
C CYS A 73 3.73 -7.28 13.34
N ALA A 74 3.62 -6.08 13.94
CA ALA A 74 3.89 -4.83 13.25
C ALA A 74 5.30 -4.80 12.62
N GLN A 75 6.30 -5.33 13.32
CA GLN A 75 7.65 -5.46 12.80
C GLN A 75 7.70 -6.27 11.50
N VAL A 76 7.01 -7.42 11.45
CA VAL A 76 6.94 -8.24 10.23
C VAL A 76 6.34 -7.45 9.07
N PHE A 77 5.27 -6.69 9.31
CA PHE A 77 4.64 -5.85 8.27
C PHE A 77 5.63 -4.84 7.67
N HIS A 78 6.40 -4.14 8.51
CA HIS A 78 7.39 -3.17 8.05
C HIS A 78 8.55 -3.80 7.25
N ILE A 79 8.99 -4.99 7.66
CA ILE A 79 10.06 -5.71 6.97
C ILE A 79 9.59 -6.20 5.60
N LEU A 80 8.38 -6.76 5.53
CA LEU A 80 7.79 -7.21 4.27
C LEU A 80 7.62 -6.04 3.30
N HIS A 81 7.09 -4.92 3.77
CA HIS A 81 7.01 -3.71 2.95
C HIS A 81 8.39 -3.27 2.43
N SER A 82 9.40 -3.20 3.30
CA SER A 82 10.76 -2.83 2.91
C SER A 82 11.35 -3.79 1.88
N PHE A 83 11.08 -5.09 2.02
CA PHE A 83 11.46 -6.12 1.05
C PHE A 83 10.70 -5.95 -0.28
N ASN A 84 9.40 -5.68 -0.24
CA ASN A 84 8.57 -5.48 -1.42
C ASN A 84 9.01 -4.26 -2.24
N MET A 85 9.44 -3.18 -1.57
CA MET A 85 10.02 -2.02 -2.24
C MET A 85 11.35 -2.34 -2.95
N LYS A 86 12.20 -3.20 -2.35
CA LYS A 86 13.41 -3.71 -3.01
C LYS A 86 13.06 -4.61 -4.20
N LEU A 87 12.01 -5.43 -4.08
CA LEU A 87 11.51 -6.32 -5.13
C LEU A 87 11.00 -5.54 -6.35
N ILE A 88 10.21 -4.50 -6.11
CA ILE A 88 9.68 -3.60 -7.14
C ILE A 88 10.83 -2.94 -7.88
N SER A 89 11.75 -2.28 -7.17
CA SER A 89 12.89 -1.55 -7.76
C SER A 89 13.86 -2.41 -8.59
N HIS A 90 13.82 -3.74 -8.51
CA HIS A 90 14.64 -4.66 -9.31
C HIS A 90 13.98 -5.02 -10.64
N ASN A 91 14.04 -4.12 -11.63
CA ASN A 91 13.27 -4.23 -12.88
C ASN A 91 13.72 -5.35 -13.81
N ASP A 92 15.01 -5.64 -13.89
CA ASP A 92 15.55 -6.41 -15.02
C ASP A 92 15.70 -7.92 -14.75
N GLU A 93 15.70 -8.33 -13.47
CA GLU A 93 16.04 -9.70 -13.10
C GLU A 93 14.85 -10.56 -12.64
N ILE A 94 13.73 -9.93 -12.25
CA ILE A 94 12.55 -10.62 -11.73
C ILE A 94 11.36 -10.30 -12.64
N GLN A 95 10.77 -11.35 -13.21
CA GLN A 95 9.67 -11.23 -14.16
C GLN A 95 8.47 -10.51 -13.55
N ALA A 96 7.79 -9.69 -14.36
CA ALA A 96 6.61 -8.94 -13.96
C ALA A 96 5.52 -9.85 -13.36
N ASP A 97 5.24 -10.99 -13.98
CA ASP A 97 4.26 -11.96 -13.49
C ASP A 97 4.60 -12.49 -12.08
N THR A 98 5.88 -12.68 -11.79
CA THR A 98 6.32 -13.08 -10.44
C THR A 98 6.04 -11.98 -9.43
N LYS A 99 6.36 -10.72 -9.74
CA LYS A 99 6.06 -9.57 -8.87
C LYS A 99 4.55 -9.44 -8.62
N ILE A 100 3.77 -9.54 -9.69
CA ILE A 100 2.30 -9.50 -9.62
C ILE A 100 1.78 -10.60 -8.71
N SER A 101 2.25 -11.85 -8.89
CA SER A 101 1.79 -12.99 -8.10
C SER A 101 2.14 -12.88 -6.61
N LEU A 102 3.26 -12.22 -6.28
CA LEU A 102 3.70 -12.02 -4.90
C LEU A 102 2.94 -10.89 -4.21
N LEU A 103 2.78 -9.75 -4.90
CA LEU A 103 2.37 -8.50 -4.28
C LEU A 103 0.87 -8.23 -4.39
N ILE A 104 0.21 -8.74 -5.45
CA ILE A 104 -1.23 -8.56 -5.64
C ILE A 104 -1.97 -9.74 -5.01
N PRO A 105 -2.96 -9.51 -4.13
CA PRO A 105 -3.64 -10.60 -3.47
C PRO A 105 -4.43 -11.43 -4.48
N SER A 106 -4.30 -12.75 -4.36
CA SER A 106 -5.05 -13.71 -5.19
C SER A 106 -6.55 -13.75 -4.86
N ASN A 107 -6.97 -13.19 -3.72
CA ASN A 107 -8.34 -13.20 -3.25
C ASN A 107 -8.89 -11.79 -2.99
N ILE A 108 -9.91 -11.40 -3.75
CA ILE A 108 -10.58 -10.09 -3.62
C ILE A 108 -11.23 -9.88 -2.26
N THR A 109 -11.62 -10.95 -1.54
CA THR A 109 -12.23 -10.80 -0.21
C THR A 109 -11.24 -10.24 0.81
N TRP A 110 -9.93 -10.38 0.58
CA TRP A 110 -8.93 -9.76 1.46
C TRP A 110 -8.89 -8.25 1.31
N ILE A 111 -9.10 -7.75 0.08
CA ILE A 111 -9.26 -6.31 -0.18
C ILE A 111 -10.52 -5.81 0.51
N ASP A 112 -11.64 -6.52 0.35
CA ASP A 112 -12.90 -6.12 0.97
C ASP A 112 -12.77 -6.00 2.49
N GLY A 113 -12.18 -7.00 3.14
CA GLY A 113 -11.96 -6.99 4.58
C GLY A 113 -10.96 -5.92 5.06
N LEU A 114 -9.93 -5.59 4.26
CA LEU A 114 -9.04 -4.47 4.56
C LEU A 114 -9.82 -3.16 4.52
N LEU A 115 -10.58 -2.94 3.44
CA LEU A 115 -11.27 -1.66 3.23
C LEU A 115 -12.40 -1.43 4.22
N GLU A 116 -13.12 -2.48 4.61
CA GLU A 116 -14.19 -2.43 5.61
C GLU A 116 -13.69 -1.99 6.99
N GLN A 117 -12.43 -2.27 7.32
CA GLN A 117 -11.87 -1.91 8.63
C GLN A 117 -11.44 -0.45 8.72
N ILE A 118 -11.09 0.22 7.61
CA ILE A 118 -10.44 1.54 7.61
C ILE A 118 -11.22 2.59 8.41
N GLU A 119 -12.56 2.58 8.35
CA GLU A 119 -13.36 3.62 9.00
C GLU A 119 -13.25 3.58 10.53
N SER A 120 -13.26 2.38 11.12
CA SER A 120 -13.23 2.16 12.57
C SER A 120 -11.85 1.82 13.13
N SER A 121 -10.81 1.85 12.31
CA SER A 121 -9.48 1.36 12.67
C SER A 121 -8.64 2.33 13.49
N SER A 122 -7.67 1.78 14.22
CA SER A 122 -6.62 2.53 14.91
C SER A 122 -5.60 3.11 13.94
N ASP A 123 -4.87 4.14 14.37
CA ASP A 123 -3.77 4.73 13.60
C ASP A 123 -2.71 3.68 13.23
N THR A 124 -2.41 2.74 14.13
CA THR A 124 -1.48 1.63 13.84
C THR A 124 -1.96 0.78 12.67
N PHE A 125 -3.24 0.40 12.63
CA PHE A 125 -3.77 -0.38 11.52
C PHE A 125 -3.70 0.40 10.21
N LEU A 126 -4.09 1.67 10.23
CA LEU A 126 -4.04 2.53 9.05
C LEU A 126 -2.60 2.71 8.53
N THR A 127 -1.63 2.81 9.45
CA THR A 127 -0.20 2.83 9.10
C THR A 127 0.20 1.56 8.36
N LEU A 128 -0.13 0.38 8.90
CA LEU A 128 0.23 -0.90 8.29
C LEU A 128 -0.50 -1.16 6.97
N ALA A 129 -1.80 -0.85 6.89
CA ALA A 129 -2.56 -0.94 5.65
C ALA A 129 -2.01 0.02 4.58
N GLY A 130 -1.56 1.21 5.00
CA GLY A 130 -0.92 2.20 4.14
C GLY A 130 0.30 1.64 3.41
N LEU A 131 1.13 0.84 4.09
CA LEU A 131 2.30 0.20 3.48
C LEU A 131 1.95 -0.70 2.27
N TRP A 132 0.82 -1.42 2.34
CA TRP A 132 0.38 -2.27 1.23
C TRP A 132 -0.21 -1.45 0.09
N ILE A 133 -0.96 -0.39 0.39
CA ILE A 133 -1.45 0.55 -0.62
C ILE A 133 -0.28 1.25 -1.34
N GLU A 134 0.73 1.69 -0.60
CA GLU A 134 1.98 2.25 -1.14
C GLU A 134 2.72 1.25 -2.03
N THR A 135 2.85 0.00 -1.58
CA THR A 135 3.46 -1.08 -2.36
C THR A 135 2.74 -1.27 -3.70
N LEU A 136 1.40 -1.28 -3.70
CA LEU A 136 0.59 -1.38 -4.91
C LEU A 136 0.73 -0.14 -5.80
N SER A 137 0.85 1.06 -5.21
CA SER A 137 1.10 2.31 -5.94
C SER A 137 2.40 2.24 -6.74
N HIS A 138 3.50 1.87 -6.07
CA HIS A 138 4.79 1.71 -6.71
C HIS A 138 4.81 0.61 -7.77
N LEU A 139 4.11 -0.50 -7.52
CA LEU A 139 3.98 -1.57 -8.51
C LEU A 139 3.18 -1.10 -9.74
N ALA A 140 2.11 -0.33 -9.56
CA ALA A 140 1.30 0.21 -10.64
C ALA A 140 2.08 1.24 -11.48
N HIS A 141 2.91 2.05 -10.83
CA HIS A 141 3.80 2.98 -11.52
C HIS A 141 4.82 2.23 -12.40
N GLN A 142 5.41 1.16 -11.88
CA GLN A 142 6.40 0.37 -12.61
C GLN A 142 5.79 -0.50 -13.72
N LEU A 143 4.61 -1.07 -13.47
CA LEU A 143 3.92 -1.99 -14.36
C LEU A 143 2.50 -1.45 -14.64
N PRO A 144 2.34 -0.44 -15.51
CA PRO A 144 1.04 0.21 -15.73
C PRO A 144 -0.10 -0.75 -16.08
N ASP A 145 0.20 -1.88 -16.71
CA ASP A 145 -0.79 -2.86 -17.11
C ASP A 145 -1.41 -3.63 -15.92
N ILE A 146 -0.83 -3.58 -14.71
CA ILE A 146 -1.40 -4.28 -13.55
C ILE A 146 -2.76 -3.73 -13.14
N VAL A 147 -3.07 -2.48 -13.52
CA VAL A 147 -4.37 -1.85 -13.27
C VAL A 147 -5.52 -2.55 -13.99
N PHE A 148 -5.22 -3.38 -15.00
CA PHE A 148 -6.19 -4.18 -15.73
C PHE A 148 -6.42 -5.57 -15.10
N THR A 149 -5.68 -5.95 -14.06
CA THR A 149 -5.92 -7.21 -13.36
C THR A 149 -7.25 -7.16 -12.61
N PRO A 150 -8.00 -8.28 -12.51
CA PRO A 150 -9.31 -8.29 -11.84
C PRO A 150 -9.25 -7.78 -10.39
N THR A 151 -8.20 -8.14 -9.66
CA THR A 151 -7.96 -7.71 -8.29
C THR A 151 -7.76 -6.19 -8.19
N MET A 152 -6.93 -5.60 -9.06
CA MET A 152 -6.69 -4.15 -9.06
C MET A 152 -7.90 -3.36 -9.55
N GLN A 153 -8.64 -3.88 -10.52
CA GLN A 153 -9.92 -3.30 -10.94
C GLN A 153 -10.92 -3.28 -9.78
N HIS A 154 -11.02 -4.38 -9.04
CA HIS A 154 -11.87 -4.48 -7.85
C HIS A 154 -11.45 -3.50 -6.76
N LEU A 155 -10.16 -3.46 -6.41
CA LEU A 155 -9.61 -2.49 -5.47
C LEU A 155 -9.95 -1.06 -5.90
N ASN A 156 -9.65 -0.69 -7.14
CA ASN A 156 -9.88 0.66 -7.63
C ASN A 156 -11.37 1.02 -7.65
N ASN A 157 -12.26 0.07 -7.99
CA ASN A 157 -13.71 0.25 -7.90
C ASN A 157 -14.17 0.57 -6.48
N ARG A 158 -13.69 -0.20 -5.50
CA ARG A 158 -13.99 0.02 -4.08
C ARG A 158 -13.44 1.37 -3.61
N LEU A 159 -12.17 1.67 -3.88
CA LEU A 159 -11.53 2.93 -3.50
C LEU A 159 -12.26 4.14 -4.08
N SER A 160 -12.66 4.05 -5.35
CA SER A 160 -13.38 5.13 -6.03
C SER A 160 -14.72 5.43 -5.38
N ARG A 161 -15.49 4.38 -5.07
CA ARG A 161 -16.83 4.48 -4.49
C ARG A 161 -16.82 4.87 -3.03
N ASP A 162 -15.96 4.23 -2.24
CA ASP A 162 -16.00 4.29 -0.79
C ASP A 162 -15.12 5.41 -0.22
N PHE A 163 -14.14 5.92 -0.99
CA PHE A 163 -13.16 6.90 -0.50
C PHE A 163 -13.08 8.13 -1.42
N LEU A 164 -12.73 7.97 -2.69
CA LEU A 164 -12.43 9.08 -3.62
C LEU A 164 -13.65 9.97 -3.87
N MET A 165 -14.81 9.37 -4.17
CA MET A 165 -16.03 10.10 -4.53
C MET A 165 -16.88 10.43 -3.29
N THR A 166 -16.25 10.78 -2.17
CA THR A 166 -16.91 11.10 -0.91
C THR A 166 -16.73 12.56 -0.48
N ASN A 167 -17.63 13.03 0.38
CA ASN A 167 -17.47 14.34 1.02
C ASN A 167 -16.31 14.37 2.02
N GLN A 168 -15.93 13.21 2.58
CA GLN A 168 -14.82 13.10 3.52
C GLN A 168 -13.49 13.42 2.83
N TYR A 169 -13.27 12.86 1.64
CA TYR A 169 -12.08 13.15 0.85
C TYR A 169 -12.03 14.63 0.41
N LYS A 170 -13.16 15.18 -0.04
CA LYS A 170 -13.27 16.63 -0.32
C LYS A 170 -12.93 17.50 0.88
N PHE A 171 -13.39 17.11 2.06
CA PHE A 171 -13.07 17.82 3.29
C PHE A 171 -11.56 17.83 3.54
N TYR A 172 -10.89 16.68 3.41
CA TYR A 172 -9.44 16.58 3.56
C TYR A 172 -8.67 17.39 2.50
N LEU A 173 -9.11 17.39 1.24
CA LEU A 173 -8.51 18.23 0.19
C LEU A 173 -8.67 19.72 0.47
N LYS A 174 -9.80 20.15 1.04
CA LYS A 174 -10.02 21.55 1.41
C LYS A 174 -9.10 22.00 2.53
N GLN A 175 -8.80 21.13 3.50
CA GLN A 175 -7.82 21.42 4.53
C GLN A 175 -6.42 21.64 3.93
N LEU A 176 -6.07 20.89 2.88
CA LEU A 176 -4.83 21.16 2.13
C LEU A 176 -4.82 22.53 1.45
N CYS A 177 -5.95 23.20 1.25
CA CYS A 177 -6.00 24.54 0.66
C CYS A 177 -5.77 25.68 1.68
N GLU A 178 -5.58 25.37 2.97
CA GLU A 178 -5.36 26.37 4.01
C GLU A 178 -3.91 26.89 3.98
N THR A 179 -3.74 28.22 3.97
CA THR A 179 -2.43 28.88 3.83
C THR A 179 -1.50 28.72 5.03
N ASN A 180 -2.04 28.33 6.19
CA ASN A 180 -1.30 28.10 7.43
C ASN A 180 -1.51 26.67 7.91
N LEU A 181 -1.17 25.68 7.07
CA LEU A 181 -1.21 24.27 7.44
C LEU A 181 -0.27 24.00 8.62
N LEU A 182 -0.85 23.79 9.80
CA LEU A 182 -0.12 23.24 10.93
C LEU A 182 0.15 21.76 10.65
N GLN A 183 1.40 21.30 10.83
CA GLN A 183 1.75 19.88 10.69
C GLN A 183 0.86 18.95 11.54
N SER A 184 0.33 19.46 12.67
CA SER A 184 -0.59 18.73 13.55
C SER A 184 -1.96 18.41 12.94
N ILE A 185 -2.30 18.93 11.75
CA ILE A 185 -3.56 18.64 11.06
C ILE A 185 -3.51 17.26 10.39
N PHE A 186 -2.33 16.78 9.99
CA PHE A 186 -2.18 15.47 9.34
C PHE A 186 -2.29 14.33 10.35
N THR A 187 -3.52 13.99 10.71
CA THR A 187 -3.79 12.71 11.36
C THR A 187 -3.38 11.56 10.44
N VAL A 188 -3.00 10.41 11.02
CA VAL A 188 -2.64 9.21 10.25
C VAL A 188 -3.78 8.81 9.30
N LYS A 189 -5.03 8.93 9.76
CA LYS A 189 -6.21 8.68 8.93
C LYS A 189 -6.32 9.61 7.73
N GLN A 190 -6.06 10.90 7.90
CA GLN A 190 -6.06 11.83 6.79
C GLN A 190 -4.94 11.53 5.79
N HIS A 191 -3.75 11.22 6.28
CA HIS A 191 -2.62 10.84 5.44
C HIS A 191 -2.95 9.61 4.59
N PHE A 192 -3.44 8.55 5.24
CA PHE A 192 -3.88 7.33 4.58
C PHE A 192 -4.94 7.60 3.50
N TYR A 193 -5.96 8.41 3.80
CA TYR A 193 -7.02 8.75 2.85
C TYR A 193 -6.47 9.48 1.63
N LEU A 194 -5.61 10.48 1.84
CA LEU A 194 -5.02 11.26 0.76
C LEU A 194 -4.19 10.37 -0.17
N GLN A 195 -3.28 9.57 0.37
CA GLN A 195 -2.45 8.65 -0.41
C GLN A 195 -3.29 7.62 -1.18
N THR A 196 -4.24 6.97 -0.51
CA THR A 196 -5.07 5.93 -1.12
C THR A 196 -5.95 6.48 -2.24
N CYS A 197 -6.50 7.68 -2.06
CA CYS A 197 -7.30 8.34 -3.09
C CYS A 197 -6.44 8.83 -4.26
N SER A 198 -5.22 9.32 -4.01
CA SER A 198 -4.27 9.69 -5.06
C SER A 198 -3.90 8.49 -5.94
N LEU A 199 -3.65 7.32 -5.35
CA LEU A 199 -3.48 6.07 -6.11
C LEU A 199 -4.70 5.76 -6.99
N SER A 200 -5.91 5.79 -6.41
CA SER A 200 -7.13 5.49 -7.17
C SER A 200 -7.32 6.46 -8.34
N LEU A 201 -7.04 7.75 -8.10
CA LEU A 201 -7.12 8.80 -9.12
C LEU A 201 -6.10 8.58 -10.24
N SER A 202 -4.85 8.24 -9.93
CA SER A 202 -3.82 8.00 -10.95
C SER A 202 -4.20 6.82 -11.83
N VAL A 203 -4.68 5.71 -11.24
CA VAL A 203 -5.18 4.56 -12.00
C VAL A 203 -6.31 4.95 -12.96
N HIS A 204 -7.26 5.77 -12.49
CA HIS A 204 -8.39 6.24 -13.31
C HIS A 204 -7.95 7.08 -14.50
N LEU A 205 -7.03 8.01 -14.30
CA LEU A 205 -6.53 8.90 -15.35
C LEU A 205 -5.77 8.15 -16.44
N TRP A 206 -5.12 7.03 -16.10
CA TRP A 206 -4.31 6.24 -17.02
C TRP A 206 -5.12 5.12 -17.69
N SER A 207 -6.22 4.70 -17.08
CA SER A 207 -7.09 3.66 -17.62
C SER A 207 -7.93 4.16 -18.80
N LYS A 208 -7.83 3.49 -19.96
CA LYS A 208 -8.81 3.69 -21.05
C LYS A 208 -10.18 3.19 -20.59
N SER A 209 -11.24 3.96 -20.85
CA SER A 209 -12.66 3.68 -20.52
C SER A 209 -12.95 2.24 -20.10
N GLN A 210 -12.87 1.96 -18.80
CA GLN A 210 -13.23 0.65 -18.24
C GLN A 210 -14.62 0.72 -17.59
N ASN A 211 -15.12 -0.43 -17.14
CA ASN A 211 -16.32 -0.58 -16.31
C ASN A 211 -16.09 -0.07 -14.87
N PHE A 212 -15.52 1.11 -14.71
CA PHE A 212 -15.44 1.77 -13.41
C PHE A 212 -16.80 2.39 -13.04
N PRO A 213 -17.11 2.56 -11.73
CA PRO A 213 -18.34 3.21 -11.29
C PRO A 213 -18.45 4.67 -11.74
N PHE A 214 -17.31 5.31 -12.01
CA PHE A 214 -17.22 6.70 -12.46
C PHE A 214 -16.20 6.81 -13.59
N THR A 215 -16.47 7.72 -14.51
CA THR A 215 -15.52 8.15 -15.55
C THR A 215 -14.50 9.13 -14.97
N GLY A 216 -13.31 9.22 -15.59
CA GLY A 216 -12.33 10.25 -15.24
C GLY A 216 -12.90 11.66 -15.29
N GLU A 217 -13.79 11.96 -16.25
CA GLU A 217 -14.49 13.25 -16.34
C GLU A 217 -15.37 13.54 -15.12
N GLN A 218 -16.10 12.53 -14.62
CA GLN A 218 -16.92 12.68 -13.42
C GLN A 218 -16.07 12.91 -12.17
N ILE A 219 -14.95 12.20 -12.04
CA ILE A 219 -14.01 12.36 -10.94
C ILE A 219 -13.38 13.76 -10.98
N ILE A 220 -12.87 14.18 -12.14
CA ILE A 220 -12.33 15.53 -12.34
C ILE A 220 -13.39 16.56 -12.01
N LYS A 221 -14.61 16.46 -12.57
CA LYS A 221 -15.69 17.42 -12.28
C LYS A 221 -16.01 17.48 -10.79
N PHE A 222 -15.94 16.36 -10.07
CA PHE A 222 -16.18 16.31 -8.64
C PHE A 222 -15.08 17.03 -7.84
N LEU A 223 -13.81 16.89 -8.25
CA LEU A 223 -12.62 17.30 -7.48
C LEU A 223 -11.95 18.60 -7.97
N ASN A 224 -12.26 19.07 -9.19
CA ASN A 224 -11.49 20.07 -9.93
C ASN A 224 -11.24 21.36 -9.15
N GLU A 225 -12.27 21.92 -8.51
CA GLU A 225 -12.15 23.20 -7.81
C GLU A 225 -11.19 23.11 -6.62
N ASP A 226 -11.30 22.04 -5.83
CA ASP A 226 -10.49 21.82 -4.63
C ASP A 226 -9.02 21.51 -5.04
N TYR A 227 -8.82 20.67 -6.06
CA TYR A 227 -7.50 20.34 -6.58
C TYR A 227 -6.79 21.53 -7.24
N SER A 228 -7.48 22.26 -8.10
CA SER A 228 -6.91 23.44 -8.77
C SER A 228 -6.50 24.49 -7.76
N LYS A 229 -7.29 24.67 -6.69
CA LYS A 229 -6.98 25.58 -5.61
C LYS A 229 -5.79 25.10 -4.77
N MET A 230 -5.70 23.81 -4.48
CA MET A 230 -4.54 23.22 -3.79
C MET A 230 -3.25 23.46 -4.59
N ILE A 231 -3.25 23.14 -5.88
CA ILE A 231 -2.10 23.36 -6.77
C ILE A 231 -1.73 24.86 -6.79
N LEU A 232 -2.72 25.76 -6.92
CA LEU A 232 -2.47 27.20 -6.96
C LEU A 232 -1.84 27.71 -5.66
N VAL A 233 -2.42 27.36 -4.50
CA VAL A 233 -1.94 27.79 -3.17
C VAL A 233 -0.50 27.34 -2.94
N HIS A 234 -0.13 26.17 -3.45
CA HIS A 234 1.14 25.55 -3.11
C HIS A 234 2.20 25.52 -4.19
N SER A 235 1.86 25.89 -5.42
CA SER A 235 2.81 26.00 -6.53
C SER A 235 4.04 26.86 -6.21
N HIS A 236 3.94 27.77 -5.24
CA HIS A 236 5.01 28.65 -4.80
C HIS A 236 5.67 28.24 -3.47
N THR A 237 5.10 27.28 -2.73
CA THR A 237 5.56 26.87 -1.39
C THR A 237 6.08 25.44 -1.35
N MET A 238 6.17 24.75 -2.48
CA MET A 238 6.63 23.35 -2.59
C MET A 238 7.98 23.10 -1.88
N HIS A 239 8.89 24.09 -1.91
CA HIS A 239 10.21 24.02 -1.25
C HIS A 239 10.15 24.05 0.29
N SER A 240 9.02 24.46 0.87
CA SER A 240 8.77 24.53 2.31
C SER A 240 7.85 23.41 2.82
N TRP A 241 7.44 22.51 1.93
CA TRP A 241 6.59 21.39 2.30
C TRP A 241 7.36 20.38 3.15
N SER A 242 6.68 19.81 4.14
CA SER A 242 7.24 18.69 4.88
C SER A 242 7.23 17.42 4.02
N SER A 243 8.04 16.44 4.40
CA SER A 243 8.07 15.12 3.76
C SER A 243 6.70 14.47 3.70
N GLU A 244 5.87 14.66 4.72
CA GLU A 244 4.54 14.08 4.85
C GLU A 244 3.53 14.75 3.89
N LEU A 245 3.64 16.06 3.69
CA LEU A 245 2.82 16.78 2.72
C LEU A 245 3.25 16.44 1.30
N LEU A 246 4.57 16.33 1.06
CA LEU A 246 5.11 15.86 -0.21
C LEU A 246 4.62 14.45 -0.52
N SER A 247 4.67 13.49 0.41
CA SER A 247 4.18 12.13 0.14
C SER A 247 2.66 12.04 -0.06
N CYS A 248 1.88 13.04 0.36
CA CYS A 248 0.45 13.12 0.02
C CYS A 248 0.19 13.60 -1.42
N VAL A 249 1.12 14.35 -2.00
CA VAL A 249 0.92 15.12 -3.25
C VAL A 249 1.91 14.73 -4.36
N ALA A 250 3.01 14.04 -4.06
CA ALA A 250 4.09 13.75 -5.00
C ALA A 250 3.96 12.41 -5.75
N ASP A 251 2.94 11.59 -5.45
CA ASP A 251 2.61 10.38 -6.24
C ASP A 251 1.87 10.73 -7.57
N TYR A 252 2.19 11.89 -8.15
CA TYR A 252 1.76 12.35 -9.47
C TYR A 252 2.86 12.18 -10.52
#